data_AF-A0A1G7S0K3-F1
#
_entry.id   AF-A0A1G7S0K3-F1
#
_cell.length_a   1.000
_cell.length_b   1.000
_cell.length_c   1.000
_cell.angle_alpha   90.00
_cell.angle_beta   90.00
_cell.angle_gamma   90.00
#
_symmetry.space_group_name_H-M   'P 1'
#
loop_
_entity.id
_entity.type
_entity.pdbx_description
1 polymer ?
#
loop_
_entity_poly.entity_id
_entity_poly.type
_entity_poly.pdbx_seq_one_letter_code
_entity_poly.pdbx_strand_id
1 'polypeptide(L)'
;MNLCGHATTASLYCLHSKGYFGEKKSINIETKAGILPIEFTILDGRLYIKMKQNRSQFIPFQGDIARLAESIGLQVDDIDLTTPIKCILMECDKRPYKTPDPTENTVF
;
A
#
# COMPACT_ATOMS: atom_id res chain seq x y z
N MET A 1 3.87 -6.86 12.78
CA MET A 1 3.50 -6.15 11.54
C MET A 1 3.70 -7.10 10.37
N ASN A 2 2.67 -7.30 9.53
CA ASN A 2 2.75 -8.28 8.43
C ASN A 2 3.28 -7.67 7.11
N LEU A 3 3.11 -6.35 6.94
CA LEU A 3 3.66 -5.55 5.85
C LEU A 3 3.92 -4.13 6.38
N CYS A 4 5.01 -3.51 5.94
CA CYS A 4 5.37 -2.13 6.28
C CYS A 4 5.74 -1.39 4.99
N GLY A 5 4.82 -0.56 4.46
CA GLY A 5 4.97 0.01 3.12
C GLY A 5 6.26 0.82 2.95
N HIS A 6 6.56 1.73 3.89
CA HIS A 6 7.75 2.58 3.82
C HIS A 6 9.06 1.78 3.90
N ALA A 7 9.12 0.75 4.76
CA ALA A 7 10.30 -0.10 4.88
C ALA A 7 10.53 -0.96 3.63
N THR A 8 9.44 -1.48 3.04
CA THR A 8 9.49 -2.21 1.76
C THR A 8 10.03 -1.32 0.65
N THR A 9 9.47 -0.12 0.46
CA THR A 9 9.93 0.81 -0.58
C THR A 9 11.39 1.20 -0.40
N ALA A 10 11.82 1.52 0.83
CA ALA A 10 13.22 1.88 1.11
C ALA A 10 14.20 0.73 0.78
N SER A 11 13.84 -0.50 1.16
CA SER A 11 14.66 -1.68 0.90
C SER A 11 14.79 -1.95 -0.61
N LEU A 12 13.67 -1.89 -1.33
CA LEU A 12 13.64 -2.09 -2.78
C LEU A 12 14.37 -0.99 -3.54
N TYR A 13 14.27 0.26 -3.08
CA TYR A 13 15.02 1.37 -3.66
C TYR A 13 16.53 1.13 -3.55
N CYS A 14 17.01 0.76 -2.35
CA CYS A 14 18.42 0.44 -2.14
C CYS A 14 18.89 -0.70 -3.06
N LEU A 15 18.13 -1.80 -3.12
CA LEU A 15 18.47 -2.95 -3.98
C LEU A 15 18.48 -2.57 -5.47
N HIS A 16 17.48 -1.81 -5.93
CA HIS A 16 17.43 -1.34 -7.31
C HIS A 16 18.60 -0.41 -7.64
N SER A 17 18.92 0.55 -6.77
CA SER A 17 20.05 1.47 -6.96
C SER A 17 21.41 0.77 -7.03
N LYS A 18 21.53 -0.42 -6.42
CA LYS A 18 22.72 -1.27 -6.46
C LYS A 18 22.72 -2.28 -7.62
N GLY A 19 21.71 -2.26 -8.48
CA GLY A 19 21.64 -3.10 -9.68
C GLY A 19 21.15 -4.53 -9.44
N TYR A 20 20.61 -4.88 -8.27
CA TYR A 20 20.20 -6.25 -7.95
C TYR A 20 19.02 -6.77 -8.80
N PHE A 21 18.29 -5.88 -9.48
CA PHE A 21 17.15 -6.25 -10.33
C PHE A 21 17.45 -6.17 -11.83
N GLY A 22 18.65 -5.72 -12.24
CA GLY A 22 18.98 -5.51 -13.65
C GLY A 22 17.97 -4.60 -14.34
N GLU A 23 17.44 -5.04 -15.48
CA GLU A 23 16.45 -4.31 -16.28
C GLU A 23 14.99 -4.67 -15.94
N LYS A 24 14.76 -5.46 -14.88
CA LYS A 24 13.39 -5.87 -14.51
C LYS A 24 12.56 -4.66 -14.12
N LYS A 25 11.42 -4.51 -14.80
CA LYS A 25 10.43 -3.46 -14.51
C LYS A 25 9.42 -3.86 -13.44
N SER A 26 9.36 -5.13 -13.06
CA SER A 26 8.48 -5.62 -12.01
C SER A 26 9.04 -6.85 -11.31
N ILE A 27 8.65 -7.01 -10.05
CA ILE A 27 8.95 -8.18 -9.22
C ILE A 27 7.76 -8.51 -8.32
N ASN A 28 7.75 -9.73 -7.79
CA ASN A 28 6.86 -10.14 -6.71
C ASN A 28 7.70 -10.35 -5.45
N ILE A 29 7.25 -9.80 -4.31
CA ILE A 29 7.85 -10.07 -3.00
C ILE A 29 6.89 -10.87 -2.13
N GLU A 30 7.40 -11.89 -1.44
CA GLU A 30 6.63 -12.66 -0.49
C GLU A 30 6.66 -11.99 0.89
N THR A 31 5.50 -11.84 1.52
CA THR A 31 5.37 -11.28 2.87
C THR A 31 4.36 -12.09 3.69
N LYS A 32 4.30 -11.84 5.00
CA LYS A 32 3.25 -12.43 5.85
C LYS A 32 1.84 -11.92 5.51
N ALA A 33 1.72 -10.86 4.70
CA ALA A 33 0.45 -10.35 4.19
C ALA A 33 0.09 -10.91 2.79
N GLY A 34 0.86 -11.89 2.28
CA GLY A 34 0.73 -12.44 0.93
C GLY A 34 1.81 -11.94 -0.02
N ILE A 35 1.63 -12.22 -1.31
CA ILE A 35 2.54 -11.80 -2.37
C ILE A 35 2.16 -10.40 -2.85
N LEU A 36 3.18 -9.55 -2.95
CA LEU A 36 3.02 -8.15 -3.25
C LEU A 36 3.70 -7.84 -4.59
N PRO A 37 2.93 -7.49 -5.63
CA PRO A 37 3.50 -7.06 -6.91
C PRO A 37 4.07 -5.65 -6.79
N ILE A 38 5.28 -5.47 -7.31
CA ILE A 38 6.02 -4.22 -7.34
C ILE A 38 6.35 -3.86 -8.79
N GLU A 39 6.16 -2.60 -9.14
CA GLU A 39 6.57 -2.01 -10.42
C GLU A 39 7.66 -0.95 -10.19
N PHE A 40 8.66 -0.95 -11.06
CA PHE A 40 9.74 0.02 -11.11
C PHE A 40 9.60 0.88 -12.37
N THR A 41 9.70 2.20 -12.21
CA THR A 41 9.67 3.15 -13.33
C THR A 41 10.74 4.20 -13.13
N ILE A 42 11.59 4.42 -14.13
CA ILE A 42 12.51 5.55 -14.15
C ILE A 42 11.85 6.68 -14.93
N LEU A 43 11.59 7.81 -14.25
CA LEU A 43 11.07 9.03 -14.87
C LEU A 43 11.98 10.19 -14.45
N ASP A 44 12.48 10.95 -15.41
CA ASP A 44 13.41 12.07 -15.20
C ASP A 44 14.62 11.70 -14.31
N GLY A 45 15.17 10.51 -14.54
CA GLY A 45 16.32 9.98 -13.77
C GLY A 45 16.00 9.56 -12.34
N ARG A 46 14.73 9.58 -11.92
CA ARG A 46 14.30 9.16 -10.58
C ARG A 46 13.59 7.82 -10.64
N LEU A 47 13.91 6.95 -9.68
CA LEU A 47 13.23 5.68 -9.49
C LEU A 47 11.92 5.88 -8.71
N TYR A 48 10.82 5.51 -9.37
CA TYR A 48 9.51 5.37 -8.78
C TYR A 48 9.21 3.89 -8.55
N ILE A 49 8.78 3.58 -7.33
CA ILE A 49 8.39 2.23 -6.92
C ILE A 49 6.90 2.27 -6.62
N LYS A 50 6.13 1.49 -7.38
CA LYS A 50 4.70 1.36 -7.18
C LYS A 50 4.38 -0.01 -6.63
N MET A 51 3.50 -0.04 -5.64
CA MET A 51 3.11 -1.22 -4.90
C MET A 51 1.59 -1.25 -4.81
N LYS A 52 1.00 -2.41 -5.10
CA LYS A 52 -0.44 -2.58 -4.93
C LYS A 52 -0.79 -2.71 -3.45
N GLN A 53 -1.64 -1.83 -2.94
CA GLN A 53 -2.24 -2.01 -1.62
C GLN A 53 -3.46 -2.93 -1.71
N ASN A 54 -3.76 -3.64 -0.62
CA ASN A 54 -4.97 -4.45 -0.56
C ASN A 54 -6.22 -3.59 -0.56
N ARG A 55 -7.36 -4.23 -0.83
CA ARG A 55 -8.66 -3.57 -0.85
C ARG A 55 -8.94 -2.89 0.49
N SER A 56 -9.31 -1.61 0.42
CA SER A 56 -9.79 -0.87 1.57
C SER A 56 -11.28 -1.13 1.81
N GLN A 57 -11.66 -1.27 3.07
CA GLN A 57 -13.03 -1.20 3.54
C GLN A 57 -13.25 0.12 4.28
N PHE A 58 -14.42 0.71 4.04
CA PHE A 58 -14.85 1.93 4.70
C PHE A 58 -15.92 1.58 5.73
N ILE A 59 -15.70 1.98 6.98
CA ILE A 59 -16.61 1.72 8.09
C ILE A 59 -17.04 3.08 8.67
N PRO A 60 -18.34 3.30 8.95
CA PRO A 60 -18.78 4.51 9.62
C PRO A 60 -18.06 4.69 10.95
N PHE A 61 -17.60 5.91 11.22
CA PHE A 61 -17.11 6.27 12.56
C PHE A 61 -18.31 6.37 13.51
N GLN A 62 -18.32 5.55 14.56
CA GLN A 62 -19.39 5.52 15.58
C GLN A 62 -18.95 6.13 16.92
N GLY A 63 -17.78 6.78 16.93
CA GLY A 63 -17.25 7.42 18.13
C GLY A 63 -17.77 8.84 18.35
N ASP A 64 -17.33 9.46 19.43
CA ASP A 64 -17.63 10.84 19.77
C ASP A 64 -16.68 11.79 19.01
N ILE A 65 -17.26 12.63 18.15
CA ILE A 65 -16.52 13.58 17.30
C ILE A 65 -15.85 14.67 18.15
N ALA A 66 -16.50 15.15 19.21
CA ALA A 66 -15.93 16.18 20.08
C ALA A 66 -14.70 15.66 20.82
N ARG A 67 -14.78 14.42 21.32
CA ARG A 67 -13.62 13.76 21.97
C ARG A 67 -12.51 13.43 20.98
N LEU A 68 -12.85 13.09 19.73
CA LEU A 68 -11.85 12.92 18.67
C LEU A 68 -11.12 14.24 18.41
N ALA A 69 -11.84 15.35 18.24
CA ALA A 69 -11.24 16.67 18.04
C ALA A 69 -10.34 17.08 19.21
N GLU A 70 -10.80 16.93 20.45
CA GLU A 70 -10.02 17.21 21.65
C GLU A 70 -8.71 16.40 21.70
N SER A 71 -8.77 15.10 21.34
CA SER A 71 -7.60 14.21 21.37
C SER A 71 -6.47 14.62 20.42
N ILE A 72 -6.78 15.40 19.38
CA ILE A 72 -5.81 15.93 18.41
C ILE A 72 -5.60 17.45 18.58
N GLY A 73 -6.10 18.03 19.67
CA GLY A 73 -5.92 19.45 20.01
C GLY A 73 -6.76 20.43 19.19
N LEU A 74 -7.89 19.97 18.64
CA LEU A 74 -8.82 20.77 17.83
C LEU A 74 -10.15 20.99 18.56
N GLN A 75 -10.89 22.02 18.12
CA GLN A 75 -12.30 22.20 18.45
C GLN A 75 -13.16 21.44 17.44
N VAL A 76 -14.41 21.12 17.82
CA VAL A 76 -15.32 20.38 16.92
C VAL A 76 -15.61 21.16 15.63
N ASP A 77 -15.63 22.49 15.71
CA ASP A 77 -15.89 23.39 14.58
C ASP A 77 -14.71 23.45 13.58
N ASP A 78 -13.54 22.93 13.95
CA ASP A 78 -12.40 22.77 13.04
C ASP A 78 -12.55 21.54 12.12
N ILE A 79 -13.51 20.64 12.42
CA ILE A 79 -13.76 19.42 11.65
C ILE A 79 -14.77 19.72 10.54
N ASP A 80 -14.36 19.48 9.29
CA ASP A 80 -15.27 19.57 8.14
C ASP A 80 -16.28 18.41 8.14
N LEU A 81 -17.49 18.67 8.65
CA LEU A 81 -18.61 17.72 8.69
C LEU A 81 -19.44 17.71 7.40
N THR A 82 -19.07 18.46 6.36
CA THR A 82 -19.69 18.33 5.03
C THR A 82 -19.32 17.00 4.37
N THR A 83 -18.25 16.35 4.85
CA THR A 83 -17.85 15.00 4.48
C THR A 83 -17.88 14.04 5.68
N PRO A 84 -18.25 12.76 5.48
CA PRO A 84 -18.37 11.81 6.59
C PRO A 84 -17.02 11.34 7.12
N ILE A 85 -16.86 11.36 8.45
CA ILE A 85 -15.74 10.70 9.13
C ILE A 85 -15.91 9.17 9.01
N LYS A 86 -14.84 8.49 8.56
CA LYS A 86 -14.84 7.04 8.33
C LYS A 86 -13.57 6.40 8.84
N CYS A 87 -13.71 5.22 9.43
CA CYS A 87 -12.60 4.33 9.68
C CYS A 87 -12.25 3.58 8.38
N ILE A 88 -10.97 3.56 8.00
CA ILE A 88 -10.50 2.81 6.84
C ILE A 88 -9.70 1.62 7.33
N LEU A 89 -10.13 0.41 6.96
CA LEU A 89 -9.40 -0.82 7.23
C LEU A 89 -8.87 -1.39 5.91
N MET A 90 -7.68 -1.98 5.92
CA MET A 90 -7.21 -2.77 4.78
C MET A 90 -7.49 -4.25 5.04
N GLU A 91 -8.16 -4.93 4.11
CA GLU A 91 -8.30 -6.38 4.20
C GLU A 91 -6.96 -7.06 3.94
N CYS A 92 -6.65 -8.12 4.68
CA CYS A 92 -5.56 -9.02 4.32
C CYS A 92 -6.09 -10.03 3.29
N ASP A 93 -5.54 -10.06 2.07
CA ASP A 93 -5.91 -11.09 1.08
C ASP A 93 -5.44 -12.46 1.60
N LYS A 94 -6.41 -13.34 1.92
CA LYS A 94 -6.14 -14.69 2.46
C LYS A 94 -6.06 -15.77 1.37
N ARG A 95 -6.09 -15.39 0.09
CA ARG A 95 -6.08 -16.38 -1.00
C ARG A 95 -4.70 -17.07 -1.08
N PRO A 96 -4.65 -18.42 -1.14
CA PRO A 96 -3.41 -19.12 -1.39
C PRO A 96 -2.89 -18.76 -2.79
N TYR A 97 -1.59 -18.50 -2.90
CA TYR A 97 -0.94 -18.21 -4.16
C TYR A 97 -1.06 -19.42 -5.11
N LYS A 98 -1.48 -19.15 -6.34
CA LYS A 98 -1.28 -20.06 -7.49
C LYS A 98 -0.11 -19.50 -8.29
N THR A 99 0.91 -20.31 -8.53
CA THR A 99 1.99 -20.00 -9.49
C THR A 99 1.36 -19.68 -10.85
N PRO A 100 1.65 -18.53 -11.48
CA PRO A 100 1.21 -18.22 -12.83
C PRO A 100 1.69 -19.31 -13.79
N ASP A 101 0.83 -19.72 -14.72
CA ASP A 101 1.19 -20.65 -15.78
C ASP A 101 2.20 -19.94 -16.72
N PRO A 102 3.37 -20.52 -16.99
CA PRO A 102 4.36 -19.93 -17.90
C PRO A 102 3.86 -19.76 -19.34
N THR A 103 2.70 -20.32 -19.70
CA THR A 103 2.06 -20.18 -21.01
C THR A 103 0.98 -19.10 -21.09
N GLU A 104 0.55 -18.52 -19.96
CA GLU A 104 -0.36 -17.38 -19.96
C GLU A 104 0.43 -16.09 -20.28
N ASN A 105 0.52 -15.77 -21.57
CA ASN A 105 0.88 -14.44 -22.06
C ASN A 105 -0.11 -13.41 -21.46
N THR A 106 0.23 -12.87 -20.29
CA THR A 106 -0.46 -11.71 -19.74
C THR A 106 0.02 -10.50 -20.53
N VAL A 107 -0.72 -10.22 -21.59
CA VAL A 107 -0.72 -8.92 -22.26
C VAL A 107 -1.12 -7.88 -21.21
N PHE A 108 -0.19 -7.00 -20.86
CA PHE A 108 -0.45 -5.71 -20.25
C PHE A 108 0.04 -4.62 -21.22
#